data_AF-A0A257SHB5-F1
#
_entry.id   AF-A0A257SHB5-F1
#
_cell.length_a   1.000
_cell.length_b   1.000
_cell.length_c   1.000
_cell.angle_alpha   90.00
_cell.angle_beta   90.00
_cell.angle_gamma   90.00
#
_symmetry.space_group_name_H-M   'P 1'
#
loop_
_entity.id
_entity.type
_entity.pdbx_description
1 polymer ?
#
loop_
_entity_poly.entity_id
_entity_poly.type
_entity_poly.pdbx_seq_one_letter_code
_entity_poly.pdbx_strand_id
1 'polypeptide(L)' 'AGEGVFGFVLPDDRQVEVTVAAGDFIQVPAGLEHWFRLTDQRRIKAVRYFSARSGWVPHYSDRPLLPFG' A
#
# COMPACT_ATOMS: atom_id res chain seq x y z
N ALA A 1 -19.12 -0.45 4.14
CA ALA A 1 -17.68 -0.39 4.40
C ALA A 1 -16.90 -0.71 3.13
N GLY A 2 -15.66 -0.26 3.03
CA GLY A 2 -14.74 -0.62 1.96
C GLY A 2 -13.35 -0.80 2.55
N GLU A 3 -12.56 -1.68 1.95
CA GLU A 3 -11.29 -2.17 2.48
C GLU A 3 -10.26 -2.31 1.37
N GLY A 4 -8.99 -2.26 1.76
CA GLY A 4 -7.87 -2.46 0.87
C GLY A 4 -6.66 -2.98 1.65
N VAL A 5 -5.70 -3.51 0.92
CA VAL A 5 -4.48 -4.07 1.49
C VAL A 5 -3.30 -3.27 0.95
N PHE A 6 -2.53 -2.69 1.88
CA PHE A 6 -1.21 -2.15 1.59
C PHE A 6 -0.18 -3.21 1.91
N GLY A 7 0.74 -3.42 0.98
CA GLY A 7 1.90 -4.26 1.23
C GLY A 7 3.18 -3.47 1.26
N PHE A 8 4.15 -3.95 2.03
CA PHE A 8 5.43 -3.30 2.24
C PHE A 8 6.57 -4.32 2.20
N VAL A 9 7.72 -3.88 1.70
CA VAL A 9 8.98 -4.61 1.87
C VAL A 9 9.74 -4.01 3.05
N LEU A 10 10.05 -4.84 4.04
CA LEU A 10 10.82 -4.46 5.20
C LEU A 10 12.33 -4.45 4.90
N PRO A 11 13.17 -3.82 5.75
CA PRO A 11 14.62 -3.78 5.54
C PRO A 11 15.31 -5.15 5.49
N ASP A 12 14.66 -6.21 5.97
CA ASP A 12 15.13 -7.60 5.93
C ASP A 12 14.54 -8.40 4.76
N ASP A 13 14.07 -7.72 3.71
CA ASP A 13 13.42 -8.27 2.51
C ASP A 13 12.11 -9.04 2.74
N ARG A 14 11.60 -9.09 3.98
CA ARG A 14 10.28 -9.67 4.24
C ARG A 14 9.20 -8.78 3.65
N GLN A 15 8.22 -9.43 3.03
CA GLN A 15 7.03 -8.76 2.55
C GLN A 15 5.90 -8.93 3.58
N VAL A 16 5.24 -7.83 3.94
CA VAL A 16 4.13 -7.81 4.90
C VAL A 16 2.93 -7.10 4.32
N GLU A 17 1.73 -7.46 4.77
CA GLU A 17 0.48 -6.84 4.36
C GLU A 17 -0.27 -6.25 5.56
N VAL A 18 -0.92 -5.10 5.33
CA VAL A 18 -1.76 -4.38 6.28
C VAL A 18 -3.11 -4.14 5.62
N THR A 19 -4.17 -4.69 6.20
CA THR A 19 -5.54 -4.40 5.77
C THR A 19 -6.01 -3.10 6.42
N VAL A 20 -6.57 -2.20 5.62
CA VAL A 20 -7.14 -0.92 6.07
C VAL A 20 -8.63 -0.87 5.75
N ALA A 21 -9.39 -0.29 6.66
CA ALA A 21 -10.83 -0.11 6.58
C ALA A 21 -11.23 1.34 6.85
N ALA A 22 -12.54 1.60 6.92
CA ALA A 22 -13.06 2.92 7.20
C ALA A 22 -12.64 3.40 8.61
N GLY A 23 -12.01 4.57 8.68
CA GLY A 23 -11.49 5.16 9.91
C GLY A 23 -9.98 5.03 10.07
N ASP A 24 -9.34 4.12 9.33
CA ASP A 24 -7.90 3.94 9.38
C ASP A 24 -7.16 5.05 8.61
N PHE A 25 -6.04 5.45 9.16
CA PHE A 25 -5.08 6.34 8.51
C PHE A 25 -3.70 5.70 8.57
N ILE A 26 -3.02 5.65 7.42
CA ILE A 26 -1.63 5.21 7.32
C ILE A 26 -0.78 6.28 6.66
N GLN A 27 0.47 6.40 7.11
CA GLN A 27 1.49 7.22 6.47
C GLN A 27 2.54 6.28 5.86
N VAL A 28 2.73 6.36 4.56
CA VAL A 28 3.77 5.59 3.85
C VAL A 28 5.04 6.46 3.74
N PRO A 29 6.17 6.06 4.35
CA PRO A 29 7.43 6.80 4.23
C PRO A 29 7.93 6.89 2.79
N ALA A 30 8.61 7.98 2.45
CA ALA A 30 9.26 8.13 1.16
C ALA A 30 10.35 7.05 0.97
N GLY A 31 10.41 6.47 -0.22
CA GLY A 31 11.38 5.43 -0.58
C GLY A 31 11.06 4.03 -0.05
N LEU A 32 10.00 3.87 0.76
CA LEU A 32 9.55 2.54 1.17
C LEU A 32 8.89 1.83 -0.03
N GLU A 33 9.39 0.66 -0.39
CA GLU A 33 8.79 -0.18 -1.42
C GLU A 33 7.42 -0.70 -0.93
N HIS A 34 6.37 -0.43 -1.70
CA HIS A 34 5.01 -0.76 -1.32
C HIS A 34 4.11 -1.00 -2.52
N TRP A 35 2.99 -1.70 -2.29
CA TRP A 35 1.92 -1.88 -3.27
C TRP A 35 0.55 -1.74 -2.61
N PHE A 36 -0.49 -1.65 -3.43
CA PHE A 36 -1.87 -1.65 -2.98
C PHE A 36 -2.73 -2.61 -3.81
N ARG A 37 -3.58 -3.38 -3.16
CA ARG A 37 -4.63 -4.20 -3.80
C ARG A 37 -5.96 -4.06 -3.08
N LEU A 38 -7.05 -4.30 -3.79
CA LEU A 38 -8.37 -4.42 -3.17
C LEU A 38 -8.50 -5.79 -2.50
N THR A 39 -9.31 -5.86 -1.44
CA THR A 39 -9.83 -7.14 -0.94
C THR A 39 -10.88 -7.70 -1.90
N ASP A 40 -11.42 -8.89 -1.59
CA ASP A 40 -12.50 -9.51 -2.36
C ASP A 40 -13.78 -8.66 -2.42
N GLN A 41 -13.93 -7.68 -1.51
CA GLN A 41 -15.02 -6.71 -1.55
C GLN A 41 -14.94 -5.75 -2.75
N ARG A 42 -13.76 -5.64 -3.39
CA ARG A 42 -13.49 -4.84 -4.60
C ARG A 42 -13.95 -3.38 -4.48
N ARG A 43 -13.89 -2.81 -3.28
CA ARG A 43 -14.38 -1.46 -3.02
C ARG A 43 -13.60 -0.77 -1.91
N ILE A 44 -13.08 0.42 -2.21
CA ILE A 44 -12.54 1.36 -1.22
C ILE A 44 -12.85 2.80 -1.64
N LYS A 45 -13.02 3.68 -0.66
CA LYS A 45 -12.99 5.14 -0.85
C LYS A 45 -11.98 5.70 0.14
N ALA A 46 -10.93 6.35 -0.34
CA ALA A 46 -9.86 6.89 0.49
C ALA A 46 -9.56 8.35 0.10
N VAL A 47 -9.19 9.16 1.10
CA VAL A 47 -8.59 10.48 0.91
C VAL A 47 -7.08 10.30 0.93
N ARG A 48 -6.38 10.98 0.02
CA ARG A 48 -4.94 10.81 -0.15
C ARG A 48 -4.24 12.17 0.05
N TYR A 49 -3.32 12.24 1.01
CA TYR A 49 -2.61 13.47 1.39
C TYR A 49 -1.19 13.48 0.82
N PHE A 50 -0.81 14.59 0.17
CA PHE A 50 0.49 14.72 -0.52
C PHE A 50 1.18 15.99 -0.05
N SER A 51 2.46 15.87 0.29
CA SER A 51 3.33 17.02 0.55
C SER A 51 3.81 17.70 -0.74
N ALA A 52 3.82 16.99 -1.88
CA ALA A 52 4.21 17.50 -3.19
C ALA A 52 3.43 16.82 -4.32
N ARG A 53 3.22 17.53 -5.44
CA ARG A 53 2.48 17.00 -6.61
C ARG A 53 3.13 15.77 -7.26
N SER A 54 4.46 15.63 -7.16
CA SER A 54 5.22 14.52 -7.73
C SER A 54 5.10 13.21 -6.95
N GLY A 55 4.58 13.23 -5.71
CA GLY A 55 4.53 12.04 -4.84
C GLY A 55 3.65 10.89 -5.34
N TRP A 56 3.02 11.04 -6.50
CA TRP A 56 2.14 10.06 -7.12
C TRP A 56 2.78 9.18 -8.20
N VAL A 57 3.98 9.53 -8.66
CA VAL A 57 4.62 8.80 -9.76
C VAL A 57 5.29 7.55 -9.18
N PRO A 58 4.91 6.33 -9.61
CA PRO A 58 5.53 5.12 -9.12
C PRO A 58 6.92 4.93 -9.73
N HIS A 59 7.85 4.42 -8.91
CA HIS A 59 9.14 3.88 -9.34
C HIS A 59 9.10 2.36 -9.14
N TYR A 60 9.02 1.60 -10.22
CA TYR A 60 8.89 0.14 -10.16
C TYR A 60 10.24 -0.52 -9.86
N SER A 61 10.25 -1.49 -8.96
CA SER A 61 11.44 -2.24 -8.51
C SER A 61 11.66 -3.55 -9.27
N ASP A 62 10.70 -3.99 -10.07
CA ASP A 62 10.63 -5.34 -10.68
C ASP A 62 10.74 -6.51 -9.68
N ARG A 63 10.57 -6.24 -8.37
CA ARG A 63 10.57 -7.26 -7.33
C ARG A 63 9.35 -8.19 -7.49
N PRO A 64 9.54 -9.52 -7.50
CA PRO A 64 8.42 -10.45 -7.45
C PRO A 64 7.62 -10.32 -6.14
N LEU A 65 6.30 -10.29 -6.25
CA LEU A 65 5.42 -10.40 -5.09
C LEU A 65 5.43 -11.83 -4.56
N LEU A 66 5.63 -11.98 -3.26
CA LEU A 66 5.48 -13.28 -2.60
C LEU A 66 3.98 -13.60 -2.44
N PRO A 67 3.61 -14.89 -2.40
CA PRO A 67 2.24 -15.26 -2.11
C PRO A 67 1.84 -14.80 -0.70
N PHE A 68 0.75 -14.07 -0.62
CA PHE A 68 0.05 -13.82 0.64
C PHE A 68 -1.13 -14.78 0.72
N GLY A 69 -1.24 -15.47 1.85
CA GLY A 69 -2.30 -16.45 2.11
C GLY A 69 -3.67 -15.82 2.28
#